data_AF-A0A948ZM21-F1
#
_entry.id   AF-A0A948ZM21-F1
#
_cell.length_a   1.000
_cell.length_b   1.000
_cell.length_c   1.000
_cell.angle_alpha   90.00
_cell.angle_beta   90.00
_cell.angle_gamma   90.00
#
_symmetry.space_group_name_H-M   'P 1'
#
loop_
_entity.id
_entity.type
_entity.pdbx_description
1 polymer ?
#
loop_
_entity_poly.entity_id
_entity_poly.type
_entity_poly.pdbx_seq_one_letter_code
_entity_poly.pdbx_strand_id
1 'polypeptide(L)'
;MAETDRRAKVIERLFTLLPDRPEIHAEWRNLVVDCAVSGVQVHDARLVAAMHAYGLRHLLTLNVVDFNRYPNMVAVHPADIV
;
A
#
# COMPACT_ATOMS: atom_id res chain seq x y z
N MET A 1 11.63 21.53 -5.26
CA MET A 1 11.36 21.22 -3.84
C MET A 1 10.10 21.92 -3.33
N ALA A 2 9.96 23.25 -3.45
CA ALA A 2 8.76 23.97 -2.97
C ALA A 2 7.44 23.51 -3.62
N GLU A 3 7.42 23.26 -4.94
CA GLU A 3 6.21 22.77 -5.62
C GLU A 3 5.82 21.34 -5.22
N THR A 4 6.80 20.46 -5.00
CA THR A 4 6.57 19.08 -4.55
C THR A 4 5.91 19.06 -3.18
N ASP A 5 6.44 19.83 -2.22
CA ASP A 5 5.87 19.97 -0.87
C ASP A 5 4.46 20.57 -0.92
N ARG A 6 4.24 21.59 -1.76
CA ARG A 6 2.91 22.18 -1.94
C ARG A 6 1.88 21.15 -2.42
N ARG A 7 2.23 20.30 -3.39
CA ARG A 7 1.35 19.26 -3.92
C ARG A 7 1.12 18.15 -2.90
N ALA A 8 2.16 17.72 -2.18
CA ALA A 8 2.04 16.71 -1.12
C ALA A 8 1.04 17.16 -0.03
N LYS A 9 1.16 18.41 0.45
CA LYS A 9 0.24 18.99 1.43
C LYS A 9 -1.21 19.08 0.96
N VAL A 10 -1.48 19.15 -0.34
CA VAL A 10 -2.85 19.08 -0.86
C VAL A 10 -3.40 17.66 -0.66
N ILE A 11 -2.64 16.64 -1.03
CA ILE A 11 -3.03 15.24 -0.87
C ILE A 11 -3.22 14.90 0.62
N GLU A 12 -2.26 15.27 1.47
CA GLU A 12 -2.31 15.04 2.92
C GLU A 12 -3.52 15.70 3.61
N ARG A 13 -4.11 16.75 3.01
CA ARG A 13 -5.35 17.37 3.50
C ARG A 13 -6.62 16.68 3.00
N LEU A 14 -6.55 15.99 1.87
CA LEU A 14 -7.70 15.32 1.26
C LEU A 14 -7.90 13.90 1.81
N PHE A 15 -6.85 13.27 2.31
CA PHE A 15 -6.86 11.89 2.78
C PHE A 15 -6.42 11.77 4.23
N THR A 16 -6.93 10.76 4.92
CA THR A 16 -6.44 10.40 6.25
C THR A 16 -5.07 9.73 6.14
N LEU A 17 -4.05 10.34 6.73
CA LEU A 17 -2.74 9.71 6.89
C LEU A 17 -2.78 8.74 8.07
N LEU A 18 -2.64 7.45 7.78
CA LEU A 18 -2.58 6.41 8.81
C LEU A 18 -1.14 6.33 9.37
N PRO A 19 -0.93 6.46 10.69
CA PRO A 19 0.40 6.39 11.27
C PRO A 19 1.01 4.98 11.16
N ASP A 20 2.33 4.88 11.20
CA ASP A 20 2.97 3.57 11.27
C ASP A 20 2.66 2.89 12.62
N ARG A 21 2.42 1.57 12.58
CA ARG A 21 2.17 0.76 13.78
C ARG A 21 3.18 -0.38 13.91
N PRO A 22 3.50 -0.84 15.14
CA PRO A 22 4.45 -1.92 15.35
C PRO A 22 4.10 -3.22 14.62
N GLU A 23 2.81 -3.53 14.47
CA GLU A 23 2.34 -4.76 13.82
C GLU A 23 2.73 -4.83 12.34
N ILE A 24 2.94 -3.68 11.69
CA ILE A 24 3.22 -3.63 10.25
C ILE A 24 4.52 -4.37 9.90
N HIS A 25 5.54 -4.30 10.77
CA HIS A 25 6.79 -5.01 10.51
C HIS A 25 6.60 -6.54 10.56
N ALA A 26 5.79 -7.03 11.51
CA ALA A 26 5.52 -8.46 11.62
C ALA A 26 4.76 -8.96 10.38
N GLU A 27 3.72 -8.25 9.95
CA GLU A 27 2.98 -8.58 8.73
C GLU A 27 3.84 -8.50 7.48
N TRP A 28 4.67 -7.46 7.36
CA TRP A 28 5.59 -7.30 6.24
C TRP A 28 6.58 -8.46 6.15
N ARG A 29 7.14 -8.91 7.29
CA ARG A 29 8.05 -10.06 7.32
C ARG A 29 7.35 -11.33 6.84
N ASN A 30 6.11 -11.57 7.28
CA ASN A 30 5.32 -12.72 6.84
C ASN A 30 5.10 -12.66 5.33
N LEU A 31 4.63 -11.53 4.81
CA LEU A 31 4.42 -11.33 3.37
C LEU A 31 5.70 -11.51 2.54
N VAL A 32 6.86 -11.04 3.04
CA VAL A 32 8.14 -11.20 2.34
C VAL A 32 8.49 -12.68 2.16
N VAL A 33 8.28 -13.49 3.20
CA VAL A 33 8.55 -14.93 3.17
C VAL A 33 7.50 -15.65 2.33
N ASP A 34 6.22 -15.49 2.68
CA ASP A 34 5.11 -16.26 2.11
C ASP A 34 4.90 -15.96 0.63
N CYS A 35 5.13 -14.72 0.22
CA CYS A 35 5.02 -14.33 -1.18
C CYS A 35 6.37 -14.36 -1.91
N ALA A 36 7.49 -14.75 -1.30
CA ALA A 36 8.83 -14.71 -1.90
C ALA A 36 9.17 -13.34 -2.53
N VAL A 37 8.96 -12.27 -1.75
CA VAL A 37 9.22 -10.89 -2.20
C VAL A 37 10.72 -10.63 -2.21
N SER A 38 11.21 -10.01 -3.29
CA SER A 38 12.61 -9.61 -3.40
C SER A 38 12.78 -8.35 -4.26
N GLY A 39 13.89 -7.65 -4.08
CA GLY A 39 14.22 -6.45 -4.85
C GLY A 39 13.19 -5.33 -4.69
N VAL A 40 12.80 -4.74 -5.83
CA VAL A 40 11.94 -3.54 -5.87
C VAL A 40 10.53 -3.75 -5.30
N GLN A 41 10.05 -4.99 -5.24
CA GLN A 41 8.70 -5.33 -4.75
C GLN A 41 8.57 -5.23 -3.22
N VAL A 42 9.67 -4.97 -2.51
CA VAL A 42 9.68 -4.84 -1.05
C VAL A 42 8.82 -3.68 -0.56
N HIS A 43 8.69 -2.62 -1.38
CA HIS A 43 7.89 -1.45 -1.07
C HIS A 43 6.39 -1.76 -1.16
N ASP A 44 5.96 -2.49 -2.18
CA ASP A 44 4.57 -2.92 -2.33
C ASP A 44 4.15 -3.86 -1.20
N ALA A 45 5.03 -4.80 -0.82
CA ALA A 45 4.80 -5.66 0.33
C ALA A 45 4.63 -4.86 1.64
N ARG A 46 5.42 -3.79 1.82
CA ARG A 46 5.32 -2.92 3.01
C ARG A 46 4.02 -2.12 3.02
N LEU A 47 3.53 -1.71 1.85
CA LEU A 47 2.22 -1.08 1.72
C LEU A 47 1.10 -2.06 2.08
N VAL A 48 1.12 -3.28 1.55
CA VAL A 48 0.11 -4.30 1.88
C VAL A 48 0.13 -4.65 3.37
N ALA A 49 1.31 -4.79 3.97
CA ALA A 49 1.43 -5.03 5.41
C ALA A 49 0.76 -3.92 6.24
N ALA A 50 0.93 -2.66 5.83
CA ALA A 50 0.27 -1.53 6.48
C ALA A 50 -1.26 -1.64 6.32
N MET A 51 -1.74 -1.99 5.13
CA MET A 51 -3.16 -2.22 4.89
C MET A 51 -3.72 -3.32 5.77
N HIS A 52 -3.05 -4.47 5.87
CA HIS A 52 -3.45 -5.58 6.75
C HIS A 52 -3.49 -5.16 8.23
N ALA A 53 -2.48 -4.43 8.72
CA ALA A 53 -2.46 -3.92 10.10
C ALA A 53 -3.63 -2.97 10.43
N TYR A 54 -4.17 -2.29 9.42
CA TYR A 54 -5.35 -1.43 9.52
C TYR A 54 -6.67 -2.12 9.12
N GLY A 55 -6.65 -3.40 8.76
CA GLY A 55 -7.82 -4.14 8.30
C GLY A 55 -8.37 -3.67 6.95
N LEU A 56 -7.54 -2.98 6.15
CA LEU A 56 -7.89 -2.51 4.81
C LEU A 56 -7.65 -3.60 3.78
N ARG A 57 -8.57 -3.70 2.81
CA ARG A 57 -8.54 -4.73 1.76
C ARG A 57 -8.57 -4.18 0.34
N HIS A 58 -9.11 -2.97 0.13
CA HIS A 58 -9.27 -2.40 -1.20
C HIS A 58 -8.17 -1.36 -1.44
N LEU A 59 -7.38 -1.55 -2.50
CA LEU A 59 -6.33 -0.64 -2.93
C LEU A 59 -6.69 -0.04 -4.28
N LEU A 60 -6.80 1.29 -4.34
CA LEU A 60 -6.86 2.01 -5.61
C LEU A 60 -5.44 2.20 -6.15
N THR A 61 -5.11 1.63 -7.30
CA THR A 61 -3.74 1.64 -7.85
C THR A 61 -3.72 1.56 -9.38
N LEU A 62 -2.69 2.13 -10.00
CA LEU A 62 -2.43 1.97 -11.44
C LEU A 62 -1.75 0.62 -11.75
N ASN A 63 -1.17 -0.06 -10.75
CA ASN A 63 -0.40 -1.30 -10.92
C ASN A 63 -1.14 -2.51 -10.34
N VAL A 64 -2.40 -2.73 -10.73
CA VAL A 64 -3.26 -3.80 -10.19
C VAL A 64 -2.57 -5.16 -10.18
N VAL A 65 -1.86 -5.50 -11.26
CA VAL A 65 -1.20 -6.80 -11.46
C VAL A 65 -0.20 -7.13 -10.34
N ASP A 66 0.58 -6.14 -9.89
CA ASP A 66 1.63 -6.35 -8.88
C ASP A 66 1.06 -6.72 -7.51
N PHE A 67 -0.18 -6.30 -7.23
CA PHE A 67 -0.85 -6.53 -5.96
C PHE A 67 -1.66 -7.84 -5.90
N ASN A 68 -1.90 -8.50 -7.04
CA ASN A 68 -2.67 -9.75 -7.12
C ASN A 68 -2.03 -10.92 -6.37
N ARG A 69 -0.71 -10.86 -6.12
CA ARG A 69 0.01 -11.90 -5.38
C ARG A 69 -0.27 -11.90 -3.88
N TYR A 70 -0.78 -10.81 -3.34
CA TYR A 70 -0.95 -10.65 -1.90
C TYR A 70 -2.34 -11.14 -1.44
N PRO A 71 -2.40 -11.93 -0.36
CA PRO A 71 -3.67 -12.47 0.12
C PRO A 71 -4.57 -11.37 0.67
N ASN A 72 -5.89 -11.58 0.57
CA ASN A 72 -6.92 -10.70 1.14
C ASN A 72 -6.87 -9.24 0.65
N MET A 73 -6.31 -9.03 -0.55
CA MET A 73 -6.23 -7.74 -1.22
C MET A 73 -7.13 -7.71 -2.46
N VAL A 74 -7.75 -6.56 -2.69
CA VAL A 74 -8.54 -6.24 -3.88
C VAL A 74 -7.94 -4.95 -4.46
N ALA A 75 -7.07 -5.10 -5.45
CA ALA A 75 -6.54 -3.96 -6.20
C ALA A 75 -7.52 -3.56 -7.30
N VAL A 76 -7.81 -2.27 -7.42
CA VAL A 76 -8.75 -1.71 -8.39
C VAL A 76 -8.07 -0.58 -9.14
N HIS A 77 -8.24 -0.57 -10.46
CA HIS A 77 -7.74 0.52 -11.29
C HIS A 77 -8.71 1.72 -11.21
N PRO A 78 -8.22 2.97 -11.10
CA PRO A 78 -9.08 4.15 -11.03
C PRO A 78 -10.10 4.28 -12.17
N ALA A 79 -9.75 3.84 -13.38
CA ALA A 79 -10.67 3.87 -14.53
C ALA A 79 -11.85 2.89 -14.41
N ASP A 80 -11.79 1.94 -13.47
CA ASP A 80 -12.84 0.93 -13.25
C ASP A 80 -13.82 1.37 -12.13
N ILE A 81 -13.58 2.52 -11.51
CA ILE A 81 -14.50 3.12 -10.53
C ILE A 81 -15.42 4.11 -11.25
N VAL A 82 -16.73 3.85 -11.17
CA VAL A 82 -17.81 4.69 -11.73
C VAL A 82 -18.34 5.67 -10.70
#